data_AF-A0A967T0X8-F1
#
_entry.id   AF-A0A967T0X8-F1
#
_cell.length_a   1.000
_cell.length_b   1.000
_cell.length_c   1.000
_cell.angle_alpha   90.00
_cell.angle_beta   90.00
_cell.angle_gamma   90.00
#
_symmetry.space_group_name_H-M   'P 1'
#
loop_
_entity.id
_entity.type
_entity.pdbx_description
1 polymer ?
#
loop_
_entity_poly.entity_id
_entity_poly.type
_entity_poly.pdbx_seq_one_letter_code
_entity_poly.pdbx_strand_id
1 'polypeptide(L)' 'LFSSVTVEAEETTAEGMALAPMAVEPEYQRQGIGSKLVRAGIARLASSDCAFVIVLGHADYYPRFGFEP' A
#
# COMPACT_ATOMS: atom_id res chain seq x y z
N LEU A 1 4.65 -8.01 -0.66
CA LEU A 1 4.47 -6.54 -0.79
C LEU A 1 3.30 -6.08 0.05
N PHE A 2 2.15 -6.75 -0.04
CA PHE A 2 1.00 -6.47 0.82
C PHE A 2 0.83 -7.60 1.84
N SER A 3 0.54 -7.22 3.08
CA SER A 3 0.27 -8.14 4.19
C SER A 3 -1.15 -7.90 4.69
N SER A 4 -1.89 -8.97 5.02
CA SER A 4 -3.24 -8.82 5.58
C SER A 4 -3.20 -8.06 6.90
N VAL A 5 -4.17 -7.18 7.11
CA VAL A 5 -4.38 -6.45 8.35
C VAL A 5 -5.86 -6.35 8.67
N THR A 6 -6.15 -6.32 9.95
CA THR A 6 -7.49 -6.11 10.48
C THR A 6 -7.49 -4.83 11.30
N VAL A 7 -8.45 -3.95 11.03
CA VAL A 7 -8.71 -2.76 11.86
C VAL A 7 -9.96 -3.03 12.66
N GLU A 8 -9.82 -2.98 13.98
CA GLU A 8 -10.91 -3.13 14.95
C GLU A 8 -11.28 -1.76 15.51
N ALA A 9 -12.56 -1.39 15.38
CA ALA A 9 -13.19 -0.27 16.05
C ALA A 9 -14.28 -0.81 16.99
N GLU A 10 -14.82 0.03 17.89
CA GLU A 10 -15.72 -0.41 18.97
C GLU A 10 -16.91 -1.27 18.51
N GLU A 11 -17.46 -1.00 17.33
CA GLU A 11 -18.62 -1.72 16.78
C GLU A 11 -18.35 -2.38 15.41
N THR A 12 -17.17 -2.19 14.82
CA THR A 12 -16.89 -2.66 13.46
C THR A 12 -15.48 -3.21 13.30
N THR A 13 -15.36 -4.23 12.44
CA THR A 13 -14.09 -4.80 12.04
C THR A 13 -13.98 -4.70 10.52
N ALA A 14 -12.84 -4.24 10.02
CA ALA A 14 -12.56 -4.15 8.60
C ALA A 14 -11.26 -4.89 8.26
N GLU A 15 -11.32 -5.74 7.23
CA GLU A 15 -10.15 -6.41 6.68
C GLU A 15 -9.59 -5.62 5.49
N GLY A 16 -8.27 -5.48 5.47
CA GLY A 16 -7.57 -4.76 4.42
C GLY A 16 -6.14 -5.23 4.29
N MET A 17 -5.33 -4.43 3.61
CA MET A 17 -3.94 -4.76 3.33
C MET A 17 -3.00 -3.64 3.75
N ALA A 18 -1.86 -3.98 4.36
CA ALA A 18 -0.78 -3.05 4.61
C ALA A 18 0.28 -3.15 3.52
N LEU A 19 0.68 -2.02 2.93
CA LEU A 19 1.84 -1.90 2.05
C LEU A 19 3.12 -1.88 2.90
N ALA A 20 3.65 -3.06 3.24
CA ALA A 20 4.92 -3.17 3.94
C ALA A 20 5.54 -4.59 3.88
N PRO A 21 6.89 -4.71 3.75
CA PRO A 21 7.80 -3.67 3.29
C PRO A 21 7.73 -3.50 1.76
N MET A 22 8.17 -2.34 1.27
CA MET A 22 8.44 -2.09 -0.15
C MET A 22 9.90 -1.65 -0.29
N ALA A 23 10.65 -2.32 -1.15
CA ALA A 23 12.05 -2.02 -1.36
C ALA A 23 12.41 -2.12 -2.84
N VAL A 24 13.40 -1.33 -3.24
CA VAL A 24 14.08 -1.43 -4.53
C VAL A 24 15.57 -1.43 -4.22
N GLU A 25 16.28 -2.39 -4.78
CA GLU A 25 17.74 -2.49 -4.68
C GLU A 25 18.41 -1.16 -5.10
N PRO A 26 19.44 -0.66 -4.38
CA PRO A 26 19.97 0.70 -4.57
C PRO A 26 20.34 1.07 -6.01
N GLU A 27 20.93 0.13 -6.76
CA GLU A 27 21.32 0.31 -8.17
C GLU A 27 20.11 0.59 -9.09
N TYR A 28 18.92 0.19 -8.66
CA TYR A 28 17.67 0.30 -9.41
C TYR A 28 16.73 1.41 -8.87
N GLN A 29 17.14 2.13 -7.82
CA GLN A 29 16.35 3.22 -7.27
C GLN A 29 16.29 4.44 -8.21
N ARG A 30 15.30 5.32 -7.99
CA ARG A 30 15.04 6.54 -8.79
C ARG A 30 14.71 6.31 -10.28
N GLN A 31 14.53 5.06 -10.70
CA GLN A 31 14.09 4.67 -12.05
C GLN A 31 12.56 4.46 -12.16
N GLY A 32 11.81 4.84 -11.11
CA GLY A 32 10.35 4.65 -11.05
C GLY A 32 9.88 3.24 -10.72
N ILE A 33 10.79 2.29 -10.45
CA ILE A 33 10.45 0.89 -10.17
C ILE A 33 9.55 0.74 -8.93
N GLY A 34 9.89 1.41 -7.82
CA GLY A 34 9.06 1.37 -6.61
C GLY A 34 7.64 1.88 -6.87
N SER A 35 7.51 2.94 -7.67
CA SER A 35 6.20 3.46 -8.07
C SER A 35 5.41 2.47 -8.93
N LYS A 36 6.08 1.76 -9.86
CA LYS A 36 5.45 0.70 -10.66
C LYS A 36 4.98 -0.47 -9.79
N LEU A 37 5.79 -0.89 -8.82
CA LEU A 37 5.45 -1.96 -7.88
C LEU A 37 4.21 -1.61 -7.04
N VAL A 38 4.16 -0.40 -6.48
CA VAL A 38 3.00 0.07 -5.70
C VAL A 38 1.73 0.09 -6.56
N ARG A 39 1.79 0.71 -7.76
CA ARG A 39 0.63 0.79 -8.66
C ARG A 39 0.14 -0.59 -9.11
N ALA A 40 1.05 -1.49 -9.49
CA ALA A 40 0.69 -2.84 -9.89
C ALA A 40 0.04 -3.63 -8.74
N GLY A 41 0.55 -3.45 -7.52
CA GLY A 41 -0.02 -4.05 -6.33
C GLY A 41 -1.43 -3.57 -6.00
N ILE A 42 -1.64 -2.25 -6.00
CA ILE A 42 -2.98 -1.66 -5.79
C ILE A 42 -3.95 -2.13 -6.88
N ALA A 43 -3.53 -2.14 -8.15
CA ALA A 43 -4.37 -2.62 -9.25
C ALA A 43 -4.81 -4.09 -9.06
N ARG A 44 -3.95 -4.94 -8.49
CA ARG A 44 -4.30 -6.32 -8.16
C ARG A 44 -5.29 -6.42 -7.00
N LEU A 45 -5.18 -5.53 -6.01
CA LEU A 45 -6.12 -5.47 -4.89
C LEU A 45 -7.48 -4.87 -5.26
N ALA A 46 -7.53 -3.97 -6.25
CA ALA A 46 -8.77 -3.42 -6.76
C ALA A 46 -9.71 -4.47 -7.37
N SER A 47 -9.18 -5.63 -7.77
CA SER A 47 -9.97 -6.79 -8.22
C SER A 47 -10.31 -7.80 -7.11
N SER A 48 -10.08 -7.45 -5.84
CA SER A 48 -10.33 -8.29 -4.67
C SER A 48 -11.30 -7.60 -3.70
N ASP A 49 -11.82 -8.34 -2.71
CA ASP A 49 -12.70 -7.80 -1.64
C ASP A 49 -11.92 -6.97 -0.59
N CYS A 50 -10.80 -6.37 -0.98
CA CYS A 50 -9.96 -5.54 -0.11
C CYS A 50 -10.63 -4.19 0.12
N ALA A 51 -11.11 -3.95 1.35
CA ALA A 51 -11.82 -2.71 1.69
C ALA A 51 -10.90 -1.48 1.74
N PHE A 52 -9.64 -1.65 2.17
CA PHE A 52 -8.69 -0.56 2.30
C PHE A 52 -7.24 -1.03 2.15
N VAL A 53 -6.36 -0.08 1.84
CA VAL A 53 -4.92 -0.26 1.90
C VAL A 53 -4.31 0.81 2.80
N ILE A 54 -3.54 0.41 3.81
CA ILE A 54 -2.80 1.32 4.69
C ILE A 54 -1.29 1.27 4.44
N VAL A 55 -0.61 2.36 4.75
CA VAL A 55 0.85 2.45 4.69
C VAL A 55 1.37 3.32 5.82
N LEU A 56 2.48 2.89 6.43
CA LEU A 56 3.29 3.74 7.29
C LEU A 56 4.47 4.25 6.48
N GLY A 57 4.56 5.56 6.26
CA GLY A 57 5.65 6.11 5.46
C GLY A 57 5.60 7.63 5.31
N HIS A 58 6.39 8.16 4.37
CA HIS A 58 6.49 9.60 4.15
C HIS A 58 5.17 10.21 3.67
N ALA A 59 4.69 11.21 4.41
CA ALA A 59 3.45 11.94 4.14
C ALA A 59 3.39 12.52 2.71
N ASP A 60 4.51 12.98 2.16
CA ASP A 60 4.55 13.56 0.80
C ASP A 60 4.81 12.51 -0.28
N TYR A 61 5.18 11.28 0.08
CA TYR A 61 5.52 10.25 -0.89
C TYR A 61 4.27 9.51 -1.38
N TYR A 62 3.47 8.97 -0.47
CA TYR A 62 2.38 8.06 -0.82
C TYR A 62 1.13 8.70 -1.46
N PRO A 63 0.82 10.00 -1.28
CA PRO A 63 -0.29 10.65 -1.98
C PRO A 63 -0.24 10.52 -3.51
N ARG A 64 0.95 10.35 -4.10
CA ARG A 64 1.11 10.11 -5.56
C ARG A 64 0.43 8.83 -6.08
N PHE A 65 0.04 7.93 -5.18
CA PHE A 65 -0.66 6.67 -5.49
C PHE A 65 -2.13 6.66 -5.04
N GLY A 66 -2.64 7.77 -4.48
CA GLY A 66 -4.01 7.86 -3.97
C GLY A 66 -4.16 7.53 -2.48
N PHE A 67 -3.06 7.45 -1.70
CA PHE A 67 -3.16 7.38 -0.24
C PHE A 67 -3.46 8.77 0.35
N GLU A 68 -4.24 8.79 1.42
CA GLU A 68 -4.61 10.01 2.15
C GLU A 68 -4.03 9.94 3.59
N PRO A 69 -3.45 11.03 4.12
CA PRO A 69 -2.93 11.09 5.50
C PRO A 69 -4.02 11.05 6.59
#